data_AF-A0A1Y1V720-F1
#
_entry.id   AF-A0A1Y1V720-F1
#
_cell.length_a   1.000
_cell.length_b   1.000
_cell.length_c   1.000
_cell.angle_alpha   90.00
_cell.angle_beta   90.00
_cell.angle_gamma   90.00
#
_symmetry.space_group_name_H-M   'P 1'
#
loop_
_entity.id
_entity.type
_entity.pdbx_description
1 polymer ?
#
loop_
_entity_poly.entity_id
_entity_poly.type
_entity_poly.pdbx_seq_one_letter_code
_entity_poly.pdbx_strand_id
1 'polypeptide(L)'
;MLANEEVKVTNERDEIPKANKDKYTVTTNSKTGLTEEEEKKLKENLDNGFTQKMNQKIKLISVKDQSKFLTDKDIESNETLFFKGCENSKFVIAAMSTKVCIEKCKDCSFVFNGKVITQVQELWNNINVNVLNNTVIKTVQVDLCKGVDLCFDKTDSFNRVVWAATENLKIHFKEKEAAHHVVDTGITEMKKLNPTINEKVDQFIVRLIKNKVTEKVDLRNELIIRLDNGFPTTEREEREFQRRQEANLQKLTSELLGKNICLGKKKDVGPKIRRNDPCKCGSKKKYKNCCGSDL
;
A
#
# COMPACT_ATOMS: atom_id res chain seq x y z
N MET A 1 -62.75 -44.71 -2.06
CA MET A 1 -62.05 -45.35 -0.93
C MET A 1 -60.57 -45.37 -1.30
N LEU A 2 -59.78 -44.58 -0.58
CA LEU A 2 -58.32 -44.47 -0.74
C LEU A 2 -57.64 -45.42 0.25
N ALA A 3 -56.71 -46.22 -0.24
CA ALA A 3 -55.65 -46.94 0.48
C ALA A 3 -54.81 -47.63 -0.62
N ASN A 4 -53.50 -47.82 -0.57
CA ASN A 4 -52.37 -47.38 0.26
C ASN A 4 -51.19 -48.01 -0.49
N GLU A 5 -50.29 -47.24 -1.10
CA GLU A 5 -49.01 -47.80 -1.60
C GLU A 5 -47.85 -47.22 -0.78
N GLU A 6 -47.10 -48.15 -0.19
CA GLU A 6 -45.93 -47.90 0.64
C GLU A 6 -44.78 -47.34 -0.22
N VAL A 7 -44.34 -46.12 0.11
CA VAL A 7 -43.13 -45.54 -0.49
C VAL A 7 -41.90 -46.02 0.29
N LYS A 8 -41.09 -46.86 -0.37
CA LYS A 8 -39.74 -47.22 0.06
C LYS A 8 -38.85 -45.98 0.08
N VAL A 9 -38.33 -45.64 1.26
CA VAL A 9 -37.28 -44.62 1.43
C VAL A 9 -35.92 -45.28 1.19
N THR A 10 -35.27 -44.94 0.07
CA THR A 10 -33.87 -45.28 -0.19
C THR A 10 -32.96 -44.27 0.50
N ASN A 11 -32.10 -44.76 1.40
CA ASN A 11 -31.03 -43.99 2.04
C ASN A 11 -29.89 -43.74 1.04
N GLU A 12 -29.86 -42.56 0.42
CA GLU A 12 -28.64 -42.04 -0.20
C GLU A 12 -27.84 -41.28 0.86
N ARG A 13 -26.67 -41.83 1.22
CA ARG A 13 -25.66 -41.14 2.02
C ARG A 13 -24.86 -40.27 1.07
N ASP A 14 -25.16 -38.98 1.03
CA ASP A 14 -24.29 -37.99 0.38
C ASP A 14 -22.96 -37.91 1.14
N GLU A 15 -21.89 -38.33 0.46
CA GLU A 15 -20.52 -38.14 0.91
C GLU A 15 -20.15 -36.65 0.87
N ILE A 16 -19.89 -36.08 2.03
CA ILE A 16 -19.39 -34.70 2.17
C ILE A 16 -17.99 -34.61 1.54
N PRO A 17 -17.74 -33.69 0.58
CA PRO A 17 -16.41 -33.50 0.03
C PRO A 17 -15.45 -33.00 1.10
N LYS A 18 -14.38 -33.77 1.36
CA LYS A 18 -13.28 -33.35 2.23
C LYS A 18 -12.56 -32.16 1.59
N ALA A 19 -12.78 -30.96 2.13
CA ALA A 19 -12.02 -29.77 1.76
C ALA A 19 -10.53 -29.98 2.12
N ASN A 20 -9.70 -30.06 1.09
CA ASN A 20 -8.24 -30.10 1.21
C ASN A 20 -7.77 -28.75 1.76
N LYS A 21 -7.12 -28.76 2.93
CA LYS A 21 -6.54 -27.56 3.53
C LYS A 21 -5.18 -27.32 2.89
N ASP A 22 -5.15 -26.62 1.77
CA ASP A 22 -3.90 -26.14 1.21
C ASP A 22 -3.38 -24.97 2.05
N LYS A 23 -2.12 -25.13 2.48
CA LYS A 23 -1.34 -24.14 3.22
C LYS A 23 -1.05 -22.98 2.26
N TYR A 24 -1.28 -21.74 2.70
CA TYR A 24 -0.72 -20.57 2.03
C TYR A 24 0.81 -20.67 2.07
N THR A 25 1.39 -21.02 0.93
CA THR A 25 2.83 -20.93 0.67
C THR A 25 3.10 -19.57 0.05
N VAL A 26 3.98 -18.79 0.68
CA VAL A 26 4.57 -17.59 0.08
C VAL A 26 5.30 -18.02 -1.20
N THR A 27 4.76 -17.67 -2.36
CA THR A 27 5.40 -17.93 -3.64
C THR A 27 6.05 -16.66 -4.15
N THR A 28 7.36 -16.72 -4.36
CA THR A 28 8.09 -15.75 -5.19
C THR A 28 7.63 -15.90 -6.63
N ASN A 29 7.27 -14.79 -7.28
CA ASN A 29 6.86 -14.70 -8.69
C ASN A 29 7.65 -15.64 -9.62
N SER A 30 7.07 -16.80 -9.94
CA SER A 30 7.22 -17.48 -11.23
C SER A 30 6.33 -18.71 -11.28
N LYS A 31 5.69 -18.90 -12.45
CA LYS A 31 4.91 -20.06 -12.90
C LYS A 31 3.39 -20.01 -12.67
N THR A 32 2.73 -19.29 -13.58
CA THR A 32 1.71 -19.84 -14.51
C THR A 32 1.46 -18.77 -15.57
N GLY A 33 1.58 -19.13 -16.86
CA GLY A 33 1.23 -18.22 -17.96
C GLY A 33 -0.26 -17.93 -17.97
N LEU A 34 -0.64 -16.71 -18.34
CA LEU A 34 -2.04 -16.32 -18.52
C LEU A 34 -2.65 -17.15 -19.66
N THR A 35 -3.92 -17.53 -19.52
CA THR A 35 -4.68 -18.13 -20.62
C THR A 35 -4.93 -17.09 -21.72
N GLU A 36 -5.14 -17.51 -22.98
CA GLU A 36 -5.39 -16.58 -24.10
C GLU A 36 -6.59 -15.65 -23.84
N GLU A 37 -7.60 -16.12 -23.11
CA GLU A 37 -8.76 -15.31 -22.73
C GLU A 37 -8.43 -14.28 -21.63
N GLU A 38 -7.55 -14.62 -20.69
CA GLU A 38 -7.04 -13.70 -19.68
C GLU A 38 -6.06 -12.69 -20.28
N GLU A 39 -5.22 -13.09 -21.23
CA GLU A 39 -4.36 -12.18 -22.00
C GLU A 39 -5.20 -11.20 -22.82
N LYS A 40 -6.28 -11.69 -23.46
CA LYS A 40 -7.21 -10.84 -24.21
C LYS A 40 -7.94 -9.86 -23.30
N LYS A 41 -8.47 -10.30 -22.15
CA LYS A 41 -9.10 -9.40 -21.16
C LYS A 41 -8.11 -8.42 -20.56
N LEU A 42 -6.87 -8.85 -20.29
CA LEU A 42 -5.81 -7.97 -19.79
C LEU A 42 -5.46 -6.92 -20.85
N LYS A 43 -5.34 -7.32 -22.12
CA LYS A 43 -5.08 -6.43 -23.25
C LYS A 43 -6.24 -5.46 -23.49
N GLU A 44 -7.49 -5.92 -23.44
CA GLU A 44 -8.69 -5.07 -23.53
C GLU A 44 -8.79 -4.09 -22.34
N ASN A 45 -8.46 -4.52 -21.13
CA ASN A 45 -8.44 -3.63 -19.95
C ASN A 45 -7.30 -2.60 -20.02
N LEU A 46 -6.13 -2.99 -20.53
CA LEU A 46 -5.01 -2.09 -20.79
C LEU A 46 -5.34 -1.10 -21.91
N ASP A 47 -6.00 -1.56 -22.97
CA ASP A 47 -6.43 -0.75 -24.11
C ASP A 47 -7.57 0.22 -23.72
N ASN A 48 -8.49 -0.18 -22.84
CA ASN A 48 -9.49 0.72 -22.27
C ASN A 48 -8.86 1.81 -21.39
N GLY A 49 -7.83 1.46 -20.59
CA GLY A 49 -7.02 2.44 -19.85
C GLY A 49 -6.21 3.36 -20.76
N PHE A 50 -5.79 2.87 -21.92
CA PHE A 50 -5.08 3.64 -22.95
C PHE A 50 -6.03 4.59 -23.72
N THR A 51 -7.26 4.15 -23.99
CA THR A 51 -8.31 4.95 -24.63
C THR A 51 -8.81 6.07 -23.72
N GLN A 52 -8.84 5.86 -22.40
CA GLN A 52 -9.05 6.94 -21.42
C GLN A 52 -7.92 7.98 -21.41
N LYS A 53 -6.66 7.58 -21.65
CA LYS A 53 -5.53 8.52 -21.79
C LYS A 53 -5.61 9.33 -23.08
N MET A 54 -6.18 8.78 -24.16
CA MET A 54 -6.33 9.46 -25.45
C MET A 54 -7.33 10.64 -25.44
N ASN A 55 -8.27 10.69 -24.49
CA ASN A 55 -9.28 11.77 -24.39
C ASN A 55 -8.96 12.85 -23.36
N GLN A 56 -7.81 12.81 -22.67
CA GLN A 56 -7.41 13.91 -21.80
C GLN A 56 -6.77 15.02 -22.62
N LYS A 57 -7.34 16.22 -22.55
CA LYS A 57 -6.71 17.43 -23.11
C LYS A 57 -5.44 17.69 -22.31
N ILE A 58 -4.28 17.73 -22.95
CA ILE A 58 -2.99 17.91 -22.27
C ILE A 58 -2.42 19.28 -22.60
N LYS A 59 -2.06 20.04 -21.57
CA LYS A 59 -1.23 21.23 -21.69
C LYS A 59 0.22 20.88 -21.39
N LEU A 60 1.02 20.76 -22.44
CA LEU A 60 2.47 20.54 -22.32
C LEU A 60 3.19 21.86 -22.04
N ILE A 61 4.05 21.86 -21.01
CA ILE A 61 4.89 23.00 -20.63
C ILE A 61 6.33 22.50 -20.57
N SER A 62 7.18 23.08 -21.42
CA SER A 62 8.61 22.76 -21.49
C SER A 62 9.39 24.04 -21.70
N VAL A 63 10.10 24.49 -20.66
CA VAL A 63 10.84 25.76 -20.67
C VAL A 63 12.09 25.67 -19.81
N LYS A 64 13.07 26.52 -20.12
CA LYS A 64 14.31 26.66 -19.36
C LYS A 64 14.50 28.10 -18.92
N ASP A 65 15.06 28.31 -17.73
CA ASP A 65 15.42 29.62 -17.19
C ASP A 65 14.25 30.62 -17.14
N GLN A 66 13.04 30.14 -16.82
CA GLN A 66 11.83 30.96 -16.82
C GLN A 66 11.10 30.93 -15.48
N SER A 67 10.47 32.07 -15.17
CA SER A 67 9.45 32.15 -14.13
C SER A 67 8.09 32.38 -14.80
N LYS A 68 7.14 31.46 -14.59
CA LYS A 68 5.79 31.55 -15.15
C LYS A 68 4.73 31.62 -14.05
N PHE A 69 3.79 32.54 -14.24
CA PHE A 69 2.54 32.59 -13.49
C PHE A 69 1.42 32.14 -14.44
N LEU A 70 0.78 31.01 -14.13
CA LEU A 70 -0.23 30.39 -14.98
C LEU A 70 -1.61 30.54 -14.35
N THR A 71 -2.53 31.14 -15.09
CA THR A 71 -3.90 31.46 -14.68
C THR A 71 -4.91 30.75 -15.58
N ASP A 72 -6.21 30.89 -15.30
CA ASP A 72 -7.27 30.31 -16.14
C ASP A 72 -7.33 30.92 -17.56
N LYS A 73 -6.54 31.97 -17.85
CA LYS A 73 -6.33 32.47 -19.22
C LYS A 73 -5.33 31.63 -20.01
N ASP A 74 -4.44 30.92 -19.32
CA ASP A 74 -3.34 30.16 -19.90
C ASP A 74 -3.66 28.66 -20.05
N ILE A 75 -4.56 28.18 -19.19
CA ILE A 75 -4.90 26.77 -18.98
C ILE A 75 -6.42 26.64 -18.91
N GLU A 76 -6.98 25.68 -19.65
CA GLU A 76 -8.39 25.32 -19.50
C GLU A 76 -8.58 24.31 -18.37
N SER A 77 -9.69 24.42 -17.64
CA SER A 77 -9.93 23.65 -16.41
C SER A 77 -9.99 22.12 -16.60
N ASN A 78 -10.27 21.66 -17.83
CA ASN A 78 -10.30 20.24 -18.18
C ASN A 78 -8.93 19.70 -18.64
N GLU A 79 -7.87 20.51 -18.66
CA GLU A 79 -6.55 20.10 -19.10
C GLU A 79 -5.75 19.37 -17.99
N THR A 80 -5.05 18.31 -18.37
CA THR A 80 -3.94 17.75 -17.59
C THR A 80 -2.69 18.59 -17.85
N LEU A 81 -2.11 19.15 -16.79
CA LEU A 81 -0.86 19.90 -16.87
C LEU A 81 0.32 18.94 -16.90
N PHE A 82 1.14 19.06 -17.93
CA PHE A 82 2.31 18.22 -18.12
C PHE A 82 3.55 19.10 -18.22
N PHE A 83 4.32 19.19 -17.14
CA PHE A 83 5.63 19.84 -17.13
C PHE A 83 6.68 18.83 -17.55
N LYS A 84 7.39 19.09 -18.66
CA LYS A 84 8.35 18.14 -19.23
C LYS A 84 9.67 18.81 -19.57
N GLY A 85 10.77 18.29 -19.04
CA GLY A 85 12.10 18.79 -19.40
C GLY A 85 12.34 20.24 -18.98
N CYS A 86 11.62 20.74 -17.97
CA CYS A 86 11.84 22.10 -17.50
C CYS A 86 13.14 22.17 -16.70
N GLU A 87 13.93 23.23 -16.88
CA GLU A 87 15.21 23.39 -16.19
C GLU A 87 15.32 24.79 -15.57
N ASN A 88 15.85 24.88 -14.35
CA ASN A 88 16.12 26.15 -13.67
C ASN A 88 14.92 27.13 -13.71
N SER A 89 13.71 26.60 -13.48
CA SER A 89 12.47 27.31 -13.74
C SER A 89 11.52 27.32 -12.53
N LYS A 90 10.71 28.37 -12.43
CA LYS A 90 9.75 28.55 -11.34
C LYS A 90 8.34 28.69 -11.90
N PHE A 91 7.40 27.98 -11.31
CA PHE A 91 6.01 27.97 -11.75
C PHE A 91 5.11 28.29 -10.55
N VAL A 92 4.22 29.25 -10.74
CA VAL A 92 3.11 29.50 -9.83
C VAL A 92 1.83 29.25 -10.62
N ILE A 93 1.08 28.23 -10.23
CA ILE A 93 -0.08 27.73 -10.95
C ILE A 93 -1.32 28.11 -10.15
N ALA A 94 -1.98 29.20 -10.56
CA ALA A 94 -3.27 29.62 -10.03
C ALA A 94 -4.44 28.97 -10.78
N ALA A 95 -4.20 28.49 -12.00
CA ALA A 95 -5.24 27.90 -12.85
C ALA A 95 -5.78 26.56 -12.33
N MET A 96 -7.06 26.31 -12.55
CA MET A 96 -7.65 24.99 -12.36
C MET A 96 -7.15 24.00 -13.43
N SER A 97 -6.95 22.74 -13.05
CA SER A 97 -6.56 21.66 -13.97
C SER A 97 -7.12 20.30 -13.55
N THR A 98 -7.14 19.35 -14.47
CA THR A 98 -7.61 17.98 -14.21
C THR A 98 -6.64 17.20 -13.35
N LYS A 99 -5.36 17.19 -13.74
CA LYS A 99 -4.27 16.40 -13.14
C LYS A 99 -2.95 17.12 -13.41
N VAL A 100 -1.93 16.80 -12.61
CA VAL A 100 -0.57 17.33 -12.77
C VAL A 100 0.44 16.20 -12.95
N CYS A 101 1.28 16.32 -13.98
CA CYS A 101 2.43 15.45 -14.22
C CYS A 101 3.69 16.33 -14.37
N ILE A 102 4.78 15.95 -13.69
CA ILE A 102 6.08 16.62 -13.72
C ILE A 102 7.14 15.57 -14.09
N GLU A 103 7.67 15.65 -15.30
CA GLU A 103 8.61 14.68 -15.85
C GLU A 103 9.94 15.35 -16.23
N LYS A 104 11.08 14.71 -15.88
CA LYS A 104 12.41 15.10 -16.36
C LYS A 104 12.75 16.57 -16.11
N CYS A 105 12.18 17.15 -15.06
CA CYS A 105 12.45 18.53 -14.68
C CYS A 105 13.64 18.57 -13.72
N LYS A 106 14.48 19.60 -13.85
CA LYS A 106 15.69 19.79 -13.07
C LYS A 106 15.74 21.18 -12.46
N ASP A 107 16.10 21.28 -11.18
CA ASP A 107 16.28 22.56 -10.48
C ASP A 107 15.04 23.47 -10.61
N CYS A 108 13.84 22.89 -10.44
CA CYS A 108 12.57 23.59 -10.63
C CYS A 108 11.78 23.74 -9.33
N SER A 109 10.99 24.81 -9.24
CA SER A 109 10.02 25.00 -8.15
C SER A 109 8.61 25.17 -8.68
N PHE A 110 7.65 24.47 -8.09
CA PHE A 110 6.24 24.52 -8.46
C PHE A 110 5.40 24.91 -7.25
N VAL A 111 4.51 25.89 -7.42
CA VAL A 111 3.54 26.31 -6.40
C VAL A 111 2.14 26.15 -6.98
N PHE A 112 1.39 25.16 -6.47
CA PHE A 112 0.02 24.88 -6.90
C PHE A 112 -0.98 25.55 -5.97
N ASN A 113 -1.58 26.64 -6.46
CA ASN A 113 -2.67 27.36 -5.78
C ASN A 113 -4.04 27.01 -6.38
N GLY A 114 -4.09 26.68 -7.68
CA GLY A 114 -5.30 26.27 -8.36
C GLY A 114 -5.78 24.88 -7.97
N LYS A 115 -7.07 24.59 -8.20
CA LYS A 115 -7.66 23.27 -7.92
C LYS A 115 -7.15 22.24 -8.94
N VAL A 116 -6.69 21.09 -8.44
CA VAL A 116 -6.44 19.90 -9.26
C VAL A 116 -7.60 18.92 -9.06
N ILE A 117 -8.43 18.71 -10.08
CA ILE A 117 -9.71 17.97 -9.97
C ILE A 117 -9.49 16.56 -9.41
N THR A 118 -8.54 15.84 -9.99
CA THR A 118 -8.24 14.45 -9.58
C THR A 118 -7.55 14.37 -8.23
N GLN A 119 -7.00 15.48 -7.72
CA GLN A 119 -6.15 15.52 -6.52
C GLN A 119 -4.95 14.58 -6.62
N VAL A 120 -4.53 14.26 -7.86
CA VAL A 120 -3.40 13.39 -8.19
C VAL A 120 -2.26 14.20 -8.79
N GLN A 121 -1.05 13.92 -8.32
CA GLN A 121 0.18 14.47 -8.86
C GLN A 121 1.20 13.36 -9.14
N GLU A 122 1.84 13.38 -10.30
CA GLU A 122 2.86 12.40 -10.70
C GLU A 122 4.20 13.10 -10.94
N LEU A 123 5.25 12.66 -10.26
CA LEU A 123 6.62 13.12 -10.43
C LEU A 123 7.45 11.95 -10.96
N TRP A 124 8.03 12.12 -12.13
CA TRP A 124 8.83 11.08 -12.77
C TRP A 124 10.18 11.60 -13.25
N ASN A 125 11.26 10.95 -12.81
CA ASN A 125 12.62 11.22 -13.29
C ASN A 125 13.08 12.68 -13.10
N ASN A 126 12.74 13.30 -11.97
CA ASN A 126 13.09 14.67 -11.67
C ASN A 126 14.34 14.78 -10.79
N ILE A 127 15.06 15.90 -10.91
CA ILE A 127 16.25 16.17 -10.11
C ILE A 127 16.11 17.53 -9.43
N ASN A 128 16.20 17.59 -8.11
CA ASN A 128 16.13 18.82 -7.33
C ASN A 128 14.86 19.65 -7.65
N VAL A 129 13.69 19.08 -7.33
CA VAL A 129 12.40 19.74 -7.54
C VAL A 129 11.69 20.02 -6.21
N ASN A 130 11.21 21.25 -6.07
CA ASN A 130 10.44 21.69 -4.91
C ASN A 130 8.99 21.87 -5.33
N VAL A 131 8.06 21.26 -4.59
CA VAL A 131 6.62 21.35 -4.88
C VAL A 131 5.89 21.81 -3.62
N LEU A 132 5.29 23.00 -3.71
CA LEU A 132 4.39 23.52 -2.69
C LEU A 132 2.94 23.37 -3.15
N ASN A 133 2.18 22.55 -2.44
CA ASN A 133 0.77 22.31 -2.66
C ASN A 133 -0.07 23.16 -1.69
N ASN A 134 -0.52 24.33 -2.16
CA ASN A 134 -1.51 25.18 -1.49
C ASN A 134 -2.94 24.81 -1.90
N THR A 135 -3.13 23.57 -2.35
CA THR A 135 -4.39 23.00 -2.84
C THR A 135 -4.48 21.55 -2.38
N VAL A 136 -5.64 20.92 -2.55
CA VAL A 136 -5.85 19.53 -2.10
C VAL A 136 -5.21 18.57 -3.11
N ILE A 137 -4.21 17.80 -2.66
CA ILE A 137 -3.52 16.75 -3.42
C ILE A 137 -3.43 15.50 -2.55
N LYS A 138 -4.35 14.57 -2.76
CA LYS A 138 -4.47 13.37 -1.94
C LYS A 138 -3.44 12.32 -2.28
N THR A 139 -3.14 12.15 -3.55
CA THR A 139 -2.26 11.07 -4.01
C THR A 139 -1.11 11.65 -4.82
N VAL A 140 0.11 11.38 -4.37
CA VAL A 140 1.32 11.69 -5.13
C VAL A 140 2.04 10.40 -5.49
N GLN A 141 2.51 10.29 -6.72
CA GLN A 141 3.44 9.24 -7.14
C GLN A 141 4.80 9.87 -7.44
N VAL A 142 5.87 9.31 -6.88
CA VAL A 142 7.24 9.81 -7.06
C VAL A 142 8.16 8.67 -7.48
N ASP A 143 8.54 8.65 -8.76
CA ASP A 143 9.34 7.57 -9.32
C ASP A 143 10.61 8.10 -9.98
N LEU A 144 11.73 7.38 -9.78
CA LEU A 144 13.02 7.69 -10.41
C LEU A 144 13.56 9.09 -10.11
N CYS A 145 13.19 9.71 -8.99
CA CYS A 145 13.58 11.08 -8.70
C CYS A 145 14.81 11.18 -7.78
N LYS A 146 15.47 12.34 -7.76
CA LYS A 146 16.55 12.65 -6.82
C LYS A 146 16.40 14.06 -6.27
N GLY A 147 16.20 14.22 -4.98
CA GLY A 147 16.02 15.54 -4.35
C GLY A 147 14.63 16.10 -4.67
N VAL A 148 13.61 15.57 -4.00
CA VAL A 148 12.23 16.05 -4.13
C VAL A 148 11.79 16.56 -2.77
N ASP A 149 11.41 17.83 -2.69
CA ASP A 149 10.76 18.40 -1.51
C ASP A 149 9.26 18.61 -1.78
N LEU A 150 8.41 17.82 -1.13
CA LEU A 150 6.95 17.92 -1.19
C LEU A 150 6.43 18.60 0.09
N CYS A 151 5.96 19.84 -0.05
CA CYS A 151 5.31 20.58 1.01
C CYS A 151 3.81 20.70 0.76
N PHE A 152 2.99 20.33 1.75
CA PHE A 152 1.54 20.54 1.72
C PHE A 152 1.15 21.64 2.70
N ASP A 153 0.15 22.45 2.36
CA ASP A 153 -0.31 23.51 3.26
C ASP A 153 -0.85 22.94 4.58
N LYS A 154 -1.64 21.85 4.51
CA LYS A 154 -2.33 21.22 5.65
C LYS A 154 -2.34 19.71 5.54
N THR A 155 -2.47 19.00 6.67
CA THR A 155 -2.61 17.53 6.67
C THR A 155 -3.85 17.06 5.92
N ASP A 156 -4.93 17.83 5.98
CA ASP A 156 -6.20 17.54 5.29
C ASP A 156 -6.10 17.65 3.78
N SER A 157 -5.05 18.26 3.24
CA SER A 157 -4.80 18.29 1.80
C SER A 157 -4.14 17.00 1.30
N PHE A 158 -3.66 16.13 2.20
CA PHE A 158 -2.85 14.95 1.91
C PHE A 158 -3.60 13.63 2.18
N ASN A 159 -3.18 12.54 1.56
CA ASN A 159 -3.57 11.16 1.94
C ASN A 159 -2.39 10.21 1.87
N ARG A 160 -1.69 10.17 0.73
CA ARG A 160 -0.54 9.28 0.53
C ARG A 160 0.46 9.81 -0.49
N VAL A 161 1.71 9.42 -0.32
CA VAL A 161 2.74 9.42 -1.37
C VAL A 161 3.17 7.99 -1.61
N VAL A 162 3.08 7.51 -2.85
CA VAL A 162 3.70 6.24 -3.28
C VAL A 162 4.99 6.58 -4.00
N TRP A 163 6.08 5.89 -3.68
CA TRP A 163 7.37 6.18 -4.29
C TRP A 163 8.21 4.94 -4.56
N ALA A 164 9.02 4.99 -5.62
CA ALA A 164 9.95 3.95 -5.99
C ALA A 164 11.23 4.55 -6.60
N ALA A 165 12.35 3.84 -6.43
CA ALA A 165 13.64 4.19 -7.04
C ALA A 165 14.02 5.69 -6.91
N THR A 166 13.72 6.29 -5.75
CA THR A 166 13.89 7.72 -5.49
C THR A 166 14.84 7.97 -4.32
N GLU A 167 15.66 9.00 -4.43
CA GLU A 167 16.63 9.40 -3.41
C GLU A 167 16.35 10.82 -2.90
N ASN A 168 16.58 11.09 -1.61
CA ASN A 168 16.34 12.40 -0.99
C ASN A 168 14.90 12.93 -1.23
N LEU A 169 13.90 12.12 -0.88
CA LEU A 169 12.49 12.49 -0.86
C LEU A 169 12.13 13.03 0.53
N LYS A 170 11.72 14.29 0.56
CA LYS A 170 11.20 14.95 1.76
C LYS A 170 9.72 15.25 1.60
N ILE A 171 8.95 14.94 2.64
CA ILE A 171 7.51 15.21 2.72
C ILE A 171 7.24 15.90 4.05
N HIS A 172 6.64 17.09 3.99
CA HIS A 172 6.30 17.85 5.18
C HIS A 172 5.08 18.77 4.98
N PHE A 173 4.67 19.41 6.07
CA PHE A 173 3.52 20.31 6.11
C PHE A 173 3.93 21.72 6.53
N LYS A 174 3.19 22.72 6.06
CA LYS A 174 3.38 24.13 6.45
C LYS A 174 2.62 24.48 7.72
N GLU A 175 1.47 23.86 7.94
CA GLU A 175 0.65 23.98 9.15
C GLU A 175 1.50 23.75 10.42
N LYS A 176 1.43 24.69 11.36
CA LYS A 176 2.33 24.73 12.53
C LYS A 176 2.13 23.53 13.45
N GLU A 177 0.87 23.14 13.61
CA GLU A 177 0.44 21.99 14.41
C GLU A 177 0.98 20.68 13.82
N ALA A 178 1.20 20.64 12.50
CA ALA A 178 1.74 19.51 11.75
C ALA A 178 3.24 19.62 11.45
N ALA A 179 3.96 20.63 11.98
CA ALA A 179 5.37 20.86 11.69
C ALA A 179 6.29 19.69 12.11
N HIS A 180 5.83 18.84 13.03
CA HIS A 180 6.53 17.64 13.47
C HIS A 180 6.33 16.44 12.52
N HIS A 181 5.35 16.50 11.62
CA HIS A 181 5.14 15.49 10.58
C HIS A 181 6.09 15.71 9.41
N VAL A 182 7.28 15.14 9.53
CA VAL A 182 8.29 15.17 8.47
C VAL A 182 8.75 13.75 8.18
N VAL A 183 8.82 13.40 6.91
CA VAL A 183 9.54 12.24 6.41
C VAL A 183 10.66 12.76 5.53
N ASP A 184 11.88 12.31 5.82
CA ASP A 184 13.07 12.52 5.00
C ASP A 184 13.64 11.12 4.73
N THR A 185 13.56 10.67 3.48
CA THR A 185 13.80 9.27 3.11
C THR A 185 14.38 9.15 1.71
N GLY A 186 14.96 8.00 1.42
CA GLY A 186 15.44 7.63 0.09
C GLY A 186 15.68 6.13 0.02
N ILE A 187 16.07 5.63 -1.16
CA ILE A 187 16.49 4.24 -1.31
C ILE A 187 17.67 3.95 -0.37
N THR A 188 18.60 4.89 -0.19
CA THR A 188 19.73 4.72 0.73
C THR A 188 19.28 4.49 2.16
N GLU A 189 18.35 5.30 2.68
CA GLU A 189 17.81 5.22 4.04
C GLU A 189 17.05 3.92 4.23
N MET A 190 16.23 3.56 3.24
CA MET A 190 15.46 2.32 3.30
C MET A 190 16.38 1.09 3.30
N LYS A 191 17.43 1.06 2.47
CA LYS A 191 18.43 -0.03 2.47
C LYS A 191 19.20 -0.15 3.79
N LYS A 192 19.44 0.95 4.51
CA LYS A 192 20.03 0.89 5.86
C LYS A 192 19.09 0.19 6.85
N LEU A 193 17.79 0.41 6.74
CA LEU A 193 16.78 -0.21 7.60
C LEU A 193 16.52 -1.68 7.23
N ASN A 194 16.54 -1.99 5.93
CA ASN A 194 16.38 -3.34 5.41
C ASN A 194 17.31 -3.57 4.22
N PRO A 195 18.45 -4.26 4.42
CA PRO A 195 19.42 -4.54 3.36
C PRO A 195 18.90 -5.41 2.20
N THR A 196 17.75 -6.09 2.36
CA THR A 196 17.16 -6.92 1.29
C THR A 196 16.39 -6.10 0.26
N ILE A 197 16.28 -4.79 0.44
CA ILE A 197 15.52 -3.92 -0.46
C ILE A 197 16.12 -3.91 -1.86
N ASN A 198 15.27 -4.19 -2.83
CA ASN A 198 15.57 -4.12 -4.25
C ASN A 198 15.06 -2.79 -4.82
N GLU A 199 15.98 -1.85 -4.98
CA GLU A 199 15.73 -0.49 -5.49
C GLU A 199 15.01 -0.41 -6.83
N LYS A 200 15.01 -1.49 -7.63
CA LYS A 200 14.40 -1.50 -8.97
C LYS A 200 12.92 -1.88 -8.95
N VAL A 201 12.45 -2.57 -7.91
CA VAL A 201 11.11 -3.16 -7.88
C VAL A 201 10.33 -2.80 -6.62
N ASP A 202 11.03 -2.57 -5.51
CA ASP A 202 10.39 -2.26 -4.24
C ASP A 202 9.79 -0.85 -4.30
N GLN A 203 8.55 -0.76 -3.83
CA GLN A 203 7.78 0.46 -3.75
C GLN A 203 7.45 0.72 -2.29
N PHE A 204 7.28 1.99 -1.96
CA PHE A 204 7.01 2.44 -0.61
C PHE A 204 5.79 3.35 -0.61
N ILE A 205 5.14 3.44 0.55
CA ILE A 205 3.99 4.30 0.75
C ILE A 205 4.16 5.11 2.04
N VAL A 206 3.96 6.41 1.92
CA VAL A 206 3.96 7.36 3.04
C VAL A 206 2.53 7.80 3.32
N ARG A 207 2.06 7.65 4.58
CA ARG A 207 0.70 8.01 5.03
C ARG A 207 0.71 8.57 6.44
N LEU A 208 -0.30 9.38 6.76
CA LEU A 208 -0.63 9.71 8.14
C LEU A 208 -1.36 8.54 8.78
N ILE A 209 -0.79 7.95 9.82
CA ILE A 209 -1.36 6.78 10.50
C ILE A 209 -1.57 7.11 11.98
N LYS A 210 -2.80 6.90 12.47
CA LYS A 210 -3.11 6.97 13.90
C LYS A 210 -2.58 5.73 14.61
N ASN A 211 -1.72 5.91 15.60
CA ASN A 211 -1.32 4.86 16.52
C ASN A 211 -2.51 4.55 17.46
N LYS A 212 -2.96 3.29 17.45
CA LYS A 212 -4.12 2.86 18.25
C LYS A 212 -3.89 2.91 19.77
N VAL A 213 -2.65 2.90 20.23
CA VAL A 213 -2.29 2.90 21.65
C VAL A 213 -2.08 4.32 22.16
N THR A 214 -1.29 5.12 21.44
CA THR A 214 -0.95 6.49 21.88
C THR A 214 -1.90 7.54 21.37
N GLU A 215 -2.82 7.17 20.47
CA GLU A 215 -3.71 8.05 19.70
C GLU A 215 -3.02 9.11 18.83
N LYS A 216 -1.69 9.18 18.86
CA LYS A 216 -0.89 10.09 18.04
C LYS A 216 -0.99 9.68 16.58
N VAL A 217 -1.16 10.68 15.72
CA VAL A 217 -1.05 10.52 14.26
C VAL A 217 0.39 10.82 13.90
N ASP A 218 1.02 9.99 13.08
CA ASP A 218 2.38 10.23 12.59
C ASP A 218 2.46 9.94 11.09
N LEU A 219 3.35 10.67 10.39
CA LEU A 219 3.69 10.38 9.00
C LEU A 219 4.61 9.14 8.96
N ARG A 220 4.14 8.06 8.36
CA ARG A 220 4.80 6.74 8.35
C ARG A 220 5.18 6.37 6.92
N ASN A 221 6.42 5.94 6.73
CA ASN A 221 6.91 5.34 5.50
C ASN A 221 6.92 3.80 5.65
N GLU A 222 6.23 3.08 4.77
CA GLU A 222 6.05 1.63 4.83
C GLU A 222 6.44 1.00 3.48
N LEU A 223 7.08 -0.17 3.48
CA LEU A 223 7.29 -0.98 2.28
C LEU A 223 5.94 -1.52 1.77
N ILE A 224 5.69 -1.39 0.48
CA ILE A 224 4.56 -2.02 -0.19
C ILE A 224 4.92 -3.49 -0.45
N ILE A 225 4.10 -4.39 0.08
CA ILE A 225 4.14 -5.82 -0.22
C ILE A 225 2.96 -6.17 -1.12
N ARG A 226 3.09 -7.21 -1.93
CA ARG A 226 2.00 -7.74 -2.75
C ARG A 226 1.57 -9.09 -2.18
N LEU A 227 0.28 -9.22 -1.91
CA LEU A 227 -0.32 -10.50 -1.53
C LEU A 227 -0.33 -11.46 -2.73
N ASP A 228 -0.63 -12.74 -2.49
CA ASP A 228 -0.69 -13.77 -3.54
C ASP A 228 -1.66 -13.42 -4.68
N ASN A 229 -2.71 -12.64 -4.39
CA ASN A 229 -3.67 -12.14 -5.37
C ASN A 229 -3.21 -10.86 -6.11
N GLY A 230 -1.95 -10.44 -5.92
CA GLY A 230 -1.35 -9.24 -6.52
C GLY A 230 -1.73 -7.92 -5.86
N PHE A 231 -2.61 -7.92 -4.86
CA PHE A 231 -3.08 -6.70 -4.20
C PHE A 231 -1.96 -6.02 -3.40
N PRO A 232 -1.67 -4.73 -3.65
CA PRO A 232 -0.65 -4.00 -2.91
C PRO A 232 -1.14 -3.64 -1.50
N THR A 233 -0.35 -3.95 -0.49
CA THR A 233 -0.62 -3.67 0.92
C THR A 233 0.68 -3.37 1.68
N THR A 234 0.61 -3.27 3.00
CA THR A 234 1.77 -3.14 3.89
C THR A 234 1.73 -4.25 4.92
N GLU A 235 2.88 -4.61 5.50
CA GLU A 235 2.95 -5.65 6.54
C GLU A 235 1.99 -5.35 7.71
N ARG A 236 1.85 -4.07 8.07
CA ARG A 236 0.91 -3.63 9.10
C ARG A 236 -0.53 -3.90 8.70
N GLU A 237 -0.94 -3.54 7.50
CA GLU A 237 -2.31 -3.74 7.01
C GLU A 237 -2.64 -5.23 6.86
N GLU A 238 -1.70 -6.02 6.36
CA GLU A 238 -1.87 -7.47 6.29
C GLU A 238 -2.04 -8.09 7.68
N ARG A 239 -1.19 -7.71 8.64
CA ARG A 239 -1.30 -8.19 10.02
C ARG A 239 -2.63 -7.78 10.67
N GLU A 240 -3.12 -6.58 10.39
CA GLU A 240 -4.43 -6.14 10.85
C GLU A 240 -5.57 -6.91 10.19
N PHE A 241 -5.46 -7.21 8.90
CA PHE A 241 -6.43 -8.00 8.16
C PHE A 241 -6.49 -9.45 8.67
N GLN A 242 -5.34 -10.10 8.87
CA GLN A 242 -5.25 -11.44 9.44
C GLN A 242 -5.89 -11.50 10.84
N ARG A 243 -5.58 -10.54 11.73
CA ARG A 243 -6.22 -10.46 13.06
C ARG A 243 -7.73 -10.32 13.00
N ARG A 244 -8.25 -9.53 12.05
CA ARG A 244 -9.71 -9.36 11.85
C ARG A 244 -10.34 -10.65 11.34
N GLN A 245 -9.69 -11.34 10.40
CA GLN A 245 -10.17 -12.62 9.90
C GLN A 245 -10.21 -13.68 11.01
N GLU A 246 -9.15 -13.77 11.82
CA GLU A 246 -9.11 -14.68 12.97
C GLU A 246 -10.21 -14.38 13.99
N ALA A 247 -10.43 -13.11 14.34
CA ALA A 247 -11.48 -12.71 15.27
C ALA A 247 -12.89 -13.00 14.73
N ASN A 248 -13.13 -12.73 13.45
CA ASN A 248 -14.40 -13.04 12.79
C ASN A 248 -14.65 -14.55 12.72
N LEU A 249 -13.63 -15.33 12.39
CA LEU A 249 -13.72 -16.79 12.37
C LEU A 249 -13.99 -17.34 13.77
N GLN A 250 -13.34 -16.81 14.81
CA GLN A 250 -13.62 -17.18 16.20
C GLN A 250 -15.05 -16.85 16.60
N LYS A 251 -15.55 -15.66 16.25
CA LYS A 251 -16.94 -15.25 16.51
C LYS A 251 -17.93 -16.17 15.79
N LEU A 252 -17.74 -16.40 14.49
CA LEU A 252 -18.59 -17.30 13.70
C LEU A 252 -18.56 -18.73 14.24
N THR A 253 -17.39 -19.23 14.63
CA THR A 253 -17.25 -20.55 15.27
C THR A 253 -18.04 -20.61 16.57
N SER A 254 -17.94 -19.57 17.41
CA SER A 254 -18.65 -19.52 18.69
C SER A 254 -20.18 -19.41 18.54
N GLU A 255 -20.64 -18.78 17.46
CA GLU A 255 -22.07 -18.64 17.12
C GLU A 255 -22.64 -19.91 16.48
N LEU A 256 -21.91 -20.59 15.60
CA LEU A 256 -22.37 -21.80 14.90
C LEU A 256 -22.27 -23.08 15.75
N LEU A 257 -21.21 -23.23 16.54
CA LEU A 257 -20.91 -24.48 17.27
C LEU A 257 -21.27 -24.43 18.76
N GLY A 258 -21.81 -23.29 19.23
CA GLY A 258 -22.14 -23.06 20.63
C GLY A 258 -20.90 -22.88 21.53
N LYS A 259 -21.10 -22.24 22.70
CA LYS A 259 -20.05 -21.84 23.67
C LYS A 259 -19.17 -22.98 24.24
N ASN A 260 -19.40 -24.23 23.84
CA ASN A 260 -18.76 -25.41 24.42
C ASN A 260 -17.73 -26.11 23.51
N ILE A 261 -17.44 -25.60 22.32
CA ILE A 261 -16.38 -26.16 21.46
C ILE A 261 -15.18 -25.20 21.42
N CYS A 262 -14.20 -25.45 22.29
CA CYS A 262 -12.86 -24.91 22.10
C CYS A 262 -12.22 -25.62 20.89
N LEU A 263 -12.12 -24.93 19.74
CA LEU A 263 -11.24 -25.40 18.66
C LEU A 263 -9.83 -25.49 19.24
N GLY A 264 -9.35 -26.71 19.41
CA GLY A 264 -8.07 -26.98 20.06
C GLY A 264 -6.96 -26.16 19.41
N LYS A 265 -6.25 -25.36 20.22
CA LYS A 265 -4.91 -24.89 19.87
C LYS A 265 -4.16 -26.07 19.25
N LYS A 266 -3.51 -25.87 18.09
CA LYS A 266 -2.65 -26.89 17.45
C LYS A 266 -1.92 -27.65 18.55
N LYS A 267 -2.14 -28.97 18.66
CA LYS A 267 -1.34 -29.82 19.54
C LYS A 267 0.10 -29.60 19.11
N ASP A 268 0.93 -29.05 19.99
CA ASP A 268 2.37 -29.07 19.80
C ASP A 268 2.77 -30.51 19.49
N VAL A 269 3.28 -30.73 18.28
CA VAL A 269 3.69 -32.05 17.81
C VAL A 269 5.07 -32.30 18.43
N GLY A 270 5.05 -32.67 19.71
CA GLY A 270 6.25 -32.97 20.49
C GLY A 270 5.88 -33.43 21.89
N PRO A 271 6.68 -34.32 22.52
CA PRO A 271 6.44 -34.71 23.90
C PRO A 271 6.48 -33.46 24.80
N LYS A 272 5.36 -33.14 25.43
CA LYS A 272 5.27 -32.04 26.40
C LYS A 272 6.15 -32.37 27.59
N ILE A 273 7.28 -31.65 27.73
CA ILE A 273 8.14 -31.73 28.91
C ILE A 273 7.32 -31.19 30.10
N ARG A 274 7.02 -32.06 31.06
CA ARG A 274 6.31 -31.67 32.28
C ARG A 274 7.27 -30.88 33.18
N ARG A 275 6.74 -30.00 34.02
CA ARG A 275 7.55 -29.16 34.94
C ARG A 275 8.58 -29.94 35.78
N ASN A 276 8.27 -31.19 36.14
CA ASN A 276 9.15 -32.05 36.94
C ASN A 276 10.03 -33.00 36.11
N ASP A 277 9.90 -33.04 34.79
CA ASP A 277 10.72 -33.90 33.93
C ASP A 277 12.16 -33.39 33.87
N PRO A 278 13.15 -34.28 33.61
CA PRO A 278 14.53 -33.87 33.37
C PRO A 278 14.64 -32.84 32.25
N CYS A 279 15.41 -31.79 32.46
CA CYS A 279 15.58 -30.74 31.48
C CYS A 279 16.40 -31.22 30.27
N LYS A 280 15.88 -30.98 29.06
CA LYS A 280 16.48 -31.36 27.78
C LYS A 280 17.83 -30.68 27.46
N CYS A 281 18.25 -29.67 28.23
CA CYS A 281 19.57 -29.04 28.06
C CYS A 281 20.73 -29.86 28.65
N GLY A 282 20.47 -31.06 29.19
CA GLY A 282 21.49 -31.94 29.76
C GLY A 282 21.88 -31.62 31.20
N SER A 283 21.25 -30.62 31.83
CA SER A 283 21.59 -30.17 33.20
C SER A 283 21.20 -31.15 34.32
N LYS A 284 20.48 -32.24 34.01
CA LYS A 284 19.88 -33.21 34.96
C LYS A 284 18.91 -32.60 36.01
N LYS A 285 18.64 -31.29 35.96
CA LYS A 285 17.67 -30.59 36.82
C LYS A 285 16.25 -30.76 36.27
N LYS A 286 15.23 -30.63 37.13
CA LYS A 286 13.81 -30.57 36.71
C LYS A 286 13.60 -29.36 35.79
N TYR A 287 12.78 -29.48 34.74
CA TYR A 287 12.53 -28.43 33.75
C TYR A 287 12.17 -27.07 34.38
N LYS A 288 11.30 -27.07 35.41
CA LYS A 288 10.89 -25.88 36.17
C LYS A 288 12.02 -25.15 36.92
N ASN A 289 13.14 -25.83 37.19
CA ASN A 289 14.30 -25.29 37.89
C ASN A 289 15.48 -25.05 36.93
N CYS A 290 15.22 -25.04 35.62
CA CYS A 290 16.23 -24.85 34.58
C CYS A 290 15.60 -24.05 33.42
N CYS A 291 15.57 -24.55 32.19
CA CYS A 291 15.05 -23.81 31.03
C CYS A 291 13.58 -23.37 31.11
N GLY A 292 12.81 -23.85 32.11
CA GLY A 292 11.44 -23.42 32.39
C GLY A 292 11.29 -22.66 33.70
N SER A 293 12.37 -22.06 34.25
CA SER A 293 12.29 -21.23 35.46
C SER A 293 11.49 -19.94 35.25
N ASP A 294 11.50 -19.42 34.02
CA ASP A 294 10.93 -18.12 33.67
C ASP A 294 9.59 -18.26 32.91
N LEU A 295 8.98 -19.46 32.94
CA LEU A 295 7.70 -19.83 32.32
C LEU A 295 6.60 -20.15 33.34
#